data_AF-A0A2E8VBF5-F1
#
_entry.id   AF-A0A2E8VBF5-F1
#
_cell.length_a   1.000
_cell.length_b   1.000
_cell.length_c   1.000
_cell.angle_alpha   90.00
_cell.angle_beta   90.00
_cell.angle_gamma   90.00
#
_symmetry.space_group_name_H-M   'P 1'
#
loop_
_entity.id
_entity.type
_entity.pdbx_description
1 polymer ?
#
loop_
_entity_poly.entity_id
_entity_poly.type
_entity_poly.pdbx_seq_one_letter_code
_entity_poly.pdbx_strand_id
1 'polypeptide(L)'
;MDLNIKAIIVLFFFSFGLNAQKKSTFYHDNGNIESHGYLVNGKKEGVWKYYYESGKVKKRGIYKSGIKDGSWVYHDKDGERDYYIEYVEGDKIFRQSFKFKYDRIYFDRFQPDSVPN
;
A
#
# COMPACT_ATOMS: atom_id res chain seq x y z
N MET A 1 -13.50 -25.66 -4.67
CA MET A 1 -13.05 -24.53 -5.50
C MET A 1 -12.68 -23.31 -4.67
N ASP A 2 -12.25 -23.47 -3.42
CA ASP A 2 -11.69 -22.38 -2.62
C ASP A 2 -10.16 -22.49 -2.62
N LEU A 3 -9.56 -22.20 -3.77
CA LEU A 3 -8.12 -21.99 -3.85
C LEU A 3 -7.84 -20.67 -3.10
N ASN A 4 -7.65 -20.81 -1.79
CA ASN A 4 -7.52 -19.75 -0.80
C ASN A 4 -6.72 -18.56 -1.33
N ILE A 5 -7.31 -17.37 -1.34
CA ILE A 5 -6.62 -16.10 -1.59
C ILE A 5 -5.35 -16.00 -0.72
N LYS A 6 -5.37 -16.59 0.49
CA LYS A 6 -4.20 -16.74 1.36
C LYS A 6 -3.06 -17.56 0.75
N ALA A 7 -3.35 -18.64 0.02
CA ALA A 7 -2.36 -19.48 -0.65
C ALA A 7 -1.74 -18.77 -1.87
N ILE A 8 -2.52 -17.98 -2.63
CA ILE A 8 -1.99 -17.17 -3.74
C ILE A 8 -1.08 -16.06 -3.20
N ILE A 9 -1.49 -15.39 -2.12
CA ILE A 9 -0.66 -14.39 -1.44
C ILE A 9 0.66 -15.02 -0.96
N VAL A 10 0.60 -16.18 -0.30
CA VAL A 10 1.80 -16.90 0.18
C VAL A 10 2.69 -17.35 -0.98
N LEU A 11 2.12 -17.84 -2.09
CA LEU A 11 2.88 -18.25 -3.28
C LEU A 11 3.53 -17.08 -4.02
N PHE A 12 2.90 -15.90 -4.06
CA PHE A 12 3.53 -14.66 -4.53
C PHE A 12 4.65 -14.18 -3.59
N PHE A 13 4.54 -14.41 -2.28
CA PHE A 13 5.61 -14.10 -1.32
C PHE A 13 6.76 -15.12 -1.32
N PHE A 14 6.51 -16.38 -1.72
CA PHE A 14 7.51 -17.46 -1.71
C PHE A 14 8.28 -17.59 -3.03
N SER A 15 7.77 -17.04 -4.14
CA SER A 15 8.41 -17.09 -5.46
C SER A 15 9.42 -15.97 -5.75
N PHE A 16 9.56 -14.97 -4.87
CA PHE A 16 10.66 -14.00 -4.92
C PHE A 16 11.88 -14.55 -4.19
N GLY A 17 12.58 -15.47 -4.86
CA GLY A 17 13.81 -16.08 -4.37
C GLY A 17 14.86 -15.07 -3.87
N LEU A 18 15.58 -15.51 -2.82
CA LEU A 18 16.90 -15.08 -2.35
C LEU A 18 17.54 -13.88 -3.07
N ASN A 19 17.01 -12.69 -2.82
CA ASN A 19 17.80 -11.48 -2.95
C ASN A 19 18.14 -11.03 -1.53
N ALA A 20 19.40 -10.63 -1.30
CA ALA A 20 19.81 -10.05 -0.02
C ALA A 20 19.08 -8.71 0.18
N GLN A 21 17.83 -8.79 0.62
CA GLN A 21 16.96 -7.65 0.84
C GLN A 21 17.36 -6.99 2.15
N LYS A 22 17.91 -5.78 2.08
CA LYS A 22 18.25 -5.02 3.27
C LYS A 22 17.02 -4.23 3.70
N LYS A 23 16.43 -4.60 4.84
CA LYS A 23 15.42 -3.76 5.48
C LYS A 23 16.08 -2.41 5.81
N SER A 24 15.47 -1.33 5.34
CA SER A 24 15.99 0.02 5.47
C SER A 24 14.94 0.91 6.09
N THR A 25 15.35 1.71 7.07
CA THR A 25 14.50 2.66 7.79
C THR A 25 15.16 4.03 7.70
N PHE A 26 14.37 5.03 7.34
CA PHE A 26 14.75 6.43 7.27
C PHE A 26 13.96 7.17 8.34
N TYR A 27 14.56 8.21 8.90
CA TYR A 27 14.03 8.96 10.03
C TYR A 27 13.91 10.43 9.66
N HIS A 28 12.85 11.05 10.16
CA HIS A 28 12.71 12.51 10.18
C HIS A 28 13.70 13.12 11.16
N ASP A 29 13.90 14.44 11.08
CA ASP A 29 14.79 15.19 11.98
C ASP A 29 14.36 15.07 13.45
N ASN A 30 13.07 14.84 13.70
CA ASN A 30 12.51 14.63 15.04
C ASN A 30 12.75 13.20 15.60
N GLY A 31 13.46 12.34 14.86
CA GLY A 31 13.76 10.96 15.24
C GLY A 31 12.63 9.96 14.98
N ASN A 32 11.45 10.39 14.54
CA ASN A 32 10.38 9.50 14.13
C ASN A 32 10.69 8.87 12.78
N ILE A 33 10.16 7.66 12.55
CA ILE A 33 10.34 6.97 11.26
C ILE A 33 9.71 7.80 10.16
N GLU A 34 10.47 8.13 9.12
CA GLU A 34 9.99 8.75 7.89
C GLU A 34 9.47 7.70 6.92
N SER A 35 10.25 6.65 6.71
CA SER A 35 9.88 5.57 5.81
C SER A 35 10.63 4.30 6.10
N HIS A 36 10.06 3.16 5.70
CA HIS A 36 10.77 1.89 5.69
C HIS A 36 10.27 0.95 4.61
N GLY A 37 11.13 0.01 4.25
CA GLY A 37 10.89 -1.03 3.27
C GLY A 37 12.16 -1.83 3.03
N TYR A 38 12.25 -2.47 1.86
CA TYR A 38 13.44 -3.21 1.46
C TYR A 38 14.19 -2.50 0.35
N LEU A 39 15.52 -2.58 0.43
CA LEU A 39 16.42 -2.23 -0.67
C LEU A 39 17.02 -3.51 -1.27
N VAL A 40 16.99 -3.60 -2.58
CA VAL A 40 17.71 -4.61 -3.39
C VAL A 40 18.63 -3.84 -4.33
N ASN A 41 19.94 -4.09 -4.27
CA ASN A 41 20.96 -3.37 -5.04
C ASN A 41 20.86 -1.82 -4.91
N GLY A 42 20.58 -1.35 -3.70
CA GLY A 42 20.42 0.09 -3.39
C GLY A 42 19.10 0.71 -3.88
N LYS A 43 18.22 -0.05 -4.54
CA LYS A 43 16.93 0.42 -5.05
C LYS A 43 15.78 -0.09 -4.21
N LYS A 44 14.71 0.71 -4.08
CA LYS A 44 13.49 0.34 -3.35
C LYS A 44 12.81 -0.85 -4.02
N GLU A 45 12.50 -1.87 -3.24
CA GLU A 45 11.85 -3.09 -3.72
C GLU A 45 10.72 -3.49 -2.75
N GLY A 46 9.63 -4.01 -3.31
CA GLY A 46 8.47 -4.47 -2.56
C GLY A 46 7.73 -3.36 -1.84
N VAL A 47 7.08 -3.72 -0.73
CA VAL A 47 6.22 -2.80 0.03
C VAL A 47 7.05 -1.76 0.76
N TRP A 48 6.71 -0.50 0.54
CA TRP A 48 7.23 0.64 1.29
C TRP A 48 6.12 1.37 2.02
N LYS A 49 6.43 1.83 3.24
CA LYS A 49 5.57 2.69 4.05
C LYS A 49 6.27 4.00 4.34
N TYR A 50 5.51 5.08 4.30
CA TYR A 50 5.96 6.44 4.61
C TYR A 50 5.03 7.02 5.66
N TYR A 51 5.58 7.90 6.48
CA TYR A 51 4.92 8.46 7.65
C TYR A 51 5.07 9.97 7.67
N TYR A 52 4.10 10.64 8.27
CA TYR A 52 4.22 12.02 8.70
C TYR A 52 5.14 12.10 9.91
N GLU A 53 5.66 13.30 10.19
CA GLU A 53 6.45 13.56 11.41
C GLU A 53 5.69 13.20 12.69
N SER A 54 4.36 13.22 12.66
CA SER A 54 3.49 12.76 13.75
C SER A 54 3.48 11.25 13.97
N GLY A 55 4.16 10.48 13.12
CA GLY A 55 4.13 9.01 13.13
C GLY A 55 2.91 8.39 12.45
N LYS A 56 1.93 9.19 12.00
CA LYS A 56 0.79 8.69 11.20
C LYS A 56 1.25 8.23 9.82
N VAL A 57 0.64 7.17 9.29
CA VAL A 57 0.97 6.70 7.93
C VAL A 57 0.57 7.79 6.93
N LYS A 58 1.51 8.13 6.04
CA LYS A 58 1.34 9.12 4.97
C LYS A 58 0.99 8.46 3.65
N LYS A 59 1.68 7.37 3.31
CA LYS A 59 1.40 6.58 2.11
C LYS A 59 2.08 5.22 2.18
N ARG A 60 1.55 4.27 1.41
CA ARG A 60 2.16 2.95 1.21
C ARG A 60 1.87 2.42 -0.18
N GLY A 61 2.77 1.59 -0.69
CA GLY A 61 2.62 0.95 -2.00
C GLY A 61 3.84 0.12 -2.34
N ILE A 62 3.89 -0.39 -3.56
CA ILE A 62 4.96 -1.26 -4.04
C ILE A 62 5.94 -0.44 -4.88
N TYR A 63 7.23 -0.72 -4.67
CA TYR A 63 8.28 -0.38 -5.63
C TYR A 63 8.77 -1.64 -6.33
N LYS A 64 9.10 -1.51 -7.61
CA LYS A 64 9.89 -2.48 -8.38
C LYS A 64 11.12 -1.77 -8.92
N SER A 65 12.30 -2.22 -8.53
CA SER A 65 13.58 -1.63 -8.98
C SER A 65 13.66 -0.11 -8.82
N GLY A 66 13.13 0.42 -7.72
CA GLY A 66 13.13 1.86 -7.41
C GLY A 66 11.96 2.66 -8.01
N ILE A 67 11.11 2.04 -8.81
CA ILE A 67 9.98 2.67 -9.50
C ILE A 67 8.67 2.28 -8.83
N LYS A 68 7.75 3.24 -8.64
CA LYS A 68 6.43 2.93 -8.07
C LYS A 68 5.64 2.05 -9.03
N ASP A 69 5.01 1.02 -8.51
CA ASP A 69 4.22 0.10 -9.30
C ASP A 69 2.96 -0.34 -8.53
N GLY A 70 1.86 -0.52 -9.25
CA GLY A 70 0.55 -0.90 -8.73
C GLY A 70 -0.09 0.17 -7.84
N SER A 71 -0.97 -0.31 -6.94
CA SER A 71 -1.80 0.56 -6.12
C SER A 71 -1.03 1.21 -4.98
N TRP A 72 -1.11 2.53 -4.91
CA TRP A 72 -0.56 3.33 -3.84
C TRP A 72 -1.67 4.01 -3.05
N VAL A 73 -1.70 3.73 -1.74
CA VAL A 73 -2.61 4.40 -0.81
C VAL A 73 -1.90 5.60 -0.20
N TYR A 74 -2.59 6.73 -0.18
CA TYR A 74 -2.14 7.95 0.45
C TYR A 74 -3.19 8.39 1.46
N HIS A 75 -2.74 8.77 2.64
CA HIS A 75 -3.58 9.29 3.71
C HIS A 75 -3.24 10.76 3.86
N ASP A 76 -4.24 11.62 4.09
CA ASP A 76 -3.94 12.99 4.50
C ASP A 76 -3.45 13.07 5.96
N LYS A 77 -2.85 14.21 6.32
CA LYS A 77 -2.22 14.40 7.64
C LYS A 77 -3.22 14.29 8.80
N ASP A 78 -4.48 14.61 8.52
CA ASP A 78 -5.55 14.68 9.49
C ASP A 78 -6.21 13.29 9.66
N GLY A 79 -6.09 12.42 8.65
CA GLY A 79 -6.68 11.08 8.59
C GLY A 79 -8.10 11.06 8.00
N GLU A 80 -8.47 12.13 7.31
CA GLU A 80 -9.84 12.44 6.87
C GLU A 80 -10.13 11.95 5.45
N ARG A 81 -9.07 11.78 4.65
CA ARG A 81 -9.15 11.38 3.25
C ARG A 81 -8.06 10.41 2.91
N ASP A 82 -8.48 9.36 2.22
CA ASP A 82 -7.59 8.42 1.57
C ASP A 82 -7.74 8.58 0.06
N TYR A 83 -6.63 8.49 -0.66
CA TYR A 83 -6.65 8.39 -2.11
C TYR A 83 -5.71 7.32 -2.59
N TYR A 84 -6.17 6.61 -3.61
CA TYR A 84 -5.49 5.53 -4.28
C TYR A 84 -4.97 6.08 -5.61
N ILE A 85 -3.71 5.82 -5.90
CA ILE A 85 -3.14 6.12 -7.21
C ILE A 85 -2.55 4.83 -7.75
N GLU A 86 -3.01 4.43 -8.93
CA GLU A 86 -2.40 3.33 -9.66
C GLU A 86 -1.20 3.85 -10.45
N TYR A 87 -0.08 3.13 -10.34
CA TYR A 87 1.13 3.37 -11.10
C TYR A 87 1.46 2.17 -11.97
N VAL A 88 1.90 2.42 -13.20
CA VAL A 88 2.48 1.39 -14.08
C VAL A 88 3.82 1.93 -14.54
N GLU A 89 4.89 1.23 -14.21
CA GLU A 89 6.26 1.64 -14.55
C GLU A 89 6.61 3.08 -14.10
N GLY A 90 5.98 3.54 -13.01
CA GLY A 90 6.21 4.87 -12.44
C GLY A 90 5.25 5.95 -12.96
N ASP A 91 4.52 5.66 -14.03
CA ASP A 91 3.51 6.56 -14.57
C ASP A 91 2.20 6.46 -13.81
N LYS A 92 1.64 7.62 -13.45
CA LYS A 92 0.33 7.70 -12.81
C LYS A 92 -0.74 7.44 -13.86
N ILE A 93 -1.45 6.33 -13.74
CA ILE A 93 -2.54 5.99 -14.67
C ILE A 93 -3.90 6.45 -14.16
N PHE A 94 -4.14 6.42 -12.85
CA PHE A 94 -5.46 6.72 -12.29
C PHE A 94 -5.39 7.18 -10.84
N ARG A 95 -6.30 8.08 -10.43
CA ARG A 95 -6.46 8.51 -9.04
C ARG A 95 -7.93 8.36 -8.63
N GLN A 96 -8.17 7.62 -7.54
CA GLN A 96 -9.46 7.54 -6.87
C GLN A 96 -9.34 8.13 -5.46
N SER A 97 -10.26 9.02 -5.06
CA SER A 97 -10.29 9.59 -3.71
C SER A 97 -11.55 9.16 -2.97
N PHE A 98 -11.41 8.75 -1.72
CA PHE A 98 -12.51 8.47 -0.80
C PHE A 98 -12.42 9.40 0.41
N LYS A 99 -13.55 9.98 0.82
CA LYS A 99 -13.63 10.84 2.02
C LYS A 99 -14.25 10.03 3.16
N PHE A 100 -13.43 9.42 4.01
CA PHE A 100 -13.93 8.67 5.16
C PHE A 100 -13.89 9.52 6.43
N LYS A 101 -15.00 10.24 6.67
CA LYS A 101 -15.44 10.60 8.02
C LYS A 101 -16.93 10.39 8.27
N TYR A 102 -17.76 10.23 7.24
CA TYR A 102 -19.21 10.01 7.40
C TYR A 102 -19.84 8.88 6.54
N ASP A 103 -19.08 8.19 5.67
CA ASP A 103 -19.66 7.18 4.76
C ASP A 103 -19.79 5.74 5.32
N ARG A 104 -19.67 5.55 6.64
CA ARG A 104 -19.96 4.23 7.25
C ARG A 104 -21.42 3.77 7.03
N ILE A 105 -22.34 4.67 6.64
CA ILE A 105 -23.76 4.35 6.40
C ILE A 105 -24.05 3.95 4.94
N TYR A 106 -23.06 3.96 4.04
CA TYR A 106 -23.27 3.63 2.62
C TYR A 106 -22.68 2.27 2.21
N PHE A 107 -21.70 1.74 2.92
CA PHE A 107 -21.12 0.43 2.59
C PHE A 107 -21.99 -0.76 3.05
N ASP A 108 -22.78 -0.60 4.12
CA ASP A 108 -23.67 -1.66 4.62
C ASP A 108 -24.96 -1.83 3.79
N ARG A 109 -25.25 -0.92 2.83
CA ARG A 109 -26.43 -0.99 1.94
C ARG A 109 -26.16 -1.63 0.58
N PHE A 110 -24.93 -2.07 0.32
CA PHE A 110 -24.56 -2.82 -0.88
C PHE A 110 -23.86 -4.12 -0.49
N GLN A 111 -24.46 -4.88 0.42
CA GLN A 111 -24.46 -6.34 0.23
C GLN A 111 -25.46 -6.59 -0.90
N PRO A 112 -25.05 -7.08 -2.09
CA PRO A 112 -26.03 -7.63 -3.01
C PRO A 112 -26.64 -8.82 -2.29
N ASP A 113 -27.82 -8.60 -1.74
CA ASP A 113 -28.69 -9.61 -1.16
C ASP A 113 -28.75 -10.78 -2.15
N SER A 114 -28.48 -11.97 -1.62
CA SER A 114 -29.04 -13.25 -2.04
C SER A 114 -29.44 -13.35 -3.52
N VAL A 115 -28.62 -14.01 -4.34
CA VAL A 115 -29.16 -14.65 -5.55
C VAL A 115 -30.13 -15.73 -5.07
N PRO A 116 -31.45 -15.64 -5.33
CA PRO A 116 -32.38 -16.69 -4.97
C PRO A 116 -32.25 -17.85 -5.95
N ASN A 117 -31.99 -19.04 -5.37
CA ASN A 117 -32.04 -20.42 -5.88
C ASN A 117 -31.51 -20.72 -7.30
#